data_AF-A0A957ZJB3-F1
#
_entry.id   AF-A0A957ZJB3-F1
#
_cell.length_a   1.000
_cell.length_b   1.000
_cell.length_c   1.000
_cell.angle_alpha   90.00
_cell.angle_beta   90.00
_cell.angle_gamma   90.00
#
_symmetry.space_group_name_H-M   'P 1'
#
loop_
_entity.id
_entity.type
_entity.pdbx_description
1 polymer ?
#
loop_
_entity_poly.entity_id
_entity_poly.type
_entity_poly.pdbx_seq_one_letter_code
_entity_poly.pdbx_strand_id
1 'polypeptide(L)'
;MPNQMAELQRRSLIEPVPQAADAAPGTQRYRLHPALRAFAAEALAASNGADAAKRRHAEHFHRFIQQHDVTAGSQDLVGRLDALDREIDNLGVALRNAAASGLWEMLRDDALCLGIYFTLRRSAAFATIFFDEIRSAIPVPAPDEAAAAIAAVDLAQAVLHNRYGHYLAA
;
A
#
# COMPACT_ATOMS: atom_id res chain seq x y z
N MET A 1 -20.29 21.46 -12.24
CA MET A 1 -19.57 21.34 -10.96
C MET A 1 -18.13 21.76 -11.19
N PRO A 2 -17.56 22.75 -10.47
CA PRO A 2 -16.13 23.05 -10.61
C PRO A 2 -15.31 21.80 -10.27
N ASN A 3 -14.32 21.47 -11.11
CA ASN A 3 -13.42 20.35 -10.86
C ASN A 3 -12.64 20.64 -9.56
N GLN A 4 -13.03 19.99 -8.47
CA GLN A 4 -12.45 20.22 -7.13
C GLN A 4 -10.93 20.04 -7.12
N MET A 5 -10.38 19.13 -7.93
CA MET A 5 -8.93 18.95 -8.05
C MET A 5 -8.26 20.14 -8.74
N ALA A 6 -8.89 20.71 -9.78
CA ALA A 6 -8.36 21.91 -10.44
C ALA A 6 -8.33 23.12 -9.50
N GLU A 7 -9.29 23.22 -8.58
CA GLU A 7 -9.31 24.28 -7.57
C GLU A 7 -8.22 24.08 -6.50
N LEU A 8 -8.04 22.86 -6.00
CA LEU A 8 -6.96 22.54 -5.06
C LEU A 8 -5.58 22.81 -5.67
N GLN A 9 -5.39 22.47 -6.95
CA GLN A 9 -4.16 22.73 -7.67
C GLN A 9 -3.92 24.23 -7.87
N ARG A 10 -4.96 24.99 -8.23
CA ARG A 10 -4.87 26.46 -8.39
C ARG A 10 -4.45 27.14 -7.08
N ARG A 11 -4.86 26.60 -5.94
CA ARG A 11 -4.51 27.11 -4.60
C ARG A 11 -3.18 26.58 -4.07
N SER A 12 -2.41 25.84 -4.87
CA SER A 12 -1.14 25.21 -4.47
C SER A 12 -1.28 24.28 -3.26
N LEU A 13 -2.47 23.70 -3.06
CA LEU A 13 -2.71 22.73 -1.98
C LEU A 13 -2.35 21.29 -2.39
N ILE A 14 -2.31 21.05 -3.70
CA ILE A 14 -1.80 19.83 -4.29
C ILE A 14 -0.85 20.16 -5.44
N GLU A 15 0.16 19.32 -5.62
CA GLU A 15 1.16 19.46 -6.68
C GLU A 15 1.09 18.25 -7.61
N PRO A 16 0.98 18.43 -8.94
CA PRO A 16 1.03 17.31 -9.86
C PRO A 16 2.42 16.66 -9.80
N VAL A 17 2.44 15.33 -9.66
CA VAL A 17 3.67 14.55 -9.83
C VAL A 17 4.00 14.54 -11.34
N PRO A 18 5.25 14.81 -11.74
CA PRO A 18 5.66 14.67 -13.14
C PRO A 18 5.35 13.26 -13.66
N GLN A 19 4.75 13.18 -14.84
CA GLN A 19 4.42 11.92 -15.51
C GLN A 19 5.09 11.86 -16.88
N ALA A 20 5.26 10.65 -17.41
CA ALA A 20 5.72 10.45 -18.77
C ALA A 20 4.73 11.07 -19.77
N ALA A 21 5.23 11.54 -20.90
CA ALA A 21 4.43 12.28 -21.89
C ALA A 21 3.30 11.45 -22.52
N ASP A 22 3.37 10.13 -22.40
CA ASP A 22 2.41 9.14 -22.89
C ASP A 22 1.44 8.63 -21.80
N ALA A 23 1.42 9.26 -20.62
CA ALA A 23 0.50 8.90 -19.55
C ALA A 23 -0.96 9.04 -20.00
N ALA A 24 -1.77 8.01 -19.73
CA ALA A 24 -3.17 7.99 -20.14
C ALA A 24 -3.96 9.15 -19.49
N PRO A 25 -4.94 9.75 -20.21
CA PRO A 25 -5.78 10.80 -19.66
C PRO A 25 -6.47 10.36 -18.37
N GLY A 26 -6.47 11.23 -17.35
CA GLY A 26 -7.09 10.94 -16.05
C GLY A 26 -6.20 10.17 -15.06
N THR A 27 -4.95 9.87 -15.41
CA THR A 27 -4.00 9.19 -14.51
C THR A 27 -3.14 10.16 -13.69
N GLN A 28 -3.40 11.47 -13.75
CA GLN A 28 -2.61 12.50 -13.06
C GLN A 28 -2.55 12.24 -11.56
N ARG A 29 -1.32 12.07 -11.05
CA ARG A 29 -1.06 11.89 -9.62
C ARG A 29 -0.70 13.22 -8.98
N TYR A 30 -1.01 13.33 -7.70
CA TYR A 30 -0.80 14.55 -6.94
C TYR A 30 -0.13 14.25 -5.60
N ARG A 31 0.74 15.16 -5.15
CA ARG A 31 1.20 15.21 -3.76
C ARG A 31 0.41 16.27 -3.01
N LEU A 32 0.02 15.97 -1.78
CA LEU A 32 -0.56 16.98 -0.89
C LEU A 32 0.55 17.89 -0.34
N HIS A 33 0.29 19.19 -0.34
CA HIS A 33 1.15 20.14 0.35
C HIS A 33 1.20 19.82 1.86
N PRO A 34 2.35 19.93 2.55
CA PRO A 34 2.47 19.58 3.96
C PRO A 34 1.44 20.25 4.88
N ALA A 35 1.10 21.51 4.61
CA ALA A 35 0.08 22.24 5.36
C ALA A 35 -1.33 21.64 5.20
N LEU A 36 -1.71 21.22 3.98
CA LEU A 36 -2.99 20.56 3.75
C LEU A 36 -3.04 19.21 4.46
N ARG A 37 -1.92 18.46 4.47
CA ARG A 37 -1.82 17.19 5.19
C ARG A 37 -2.01 17.38 6.71
N ALA A 38 -1.37 18.38 7.31
CA ALA A 38 -1.54 18.70 8.72
C ALA A 38 -2.99 19.07 9.04
N PHE A 39 -3.56 19.98 8.24
CA PHE A 39 -4.96 20.38 8.37
C PHE A 39 -5.93 19.18 8.24
N ALA A 40 -5.73 18.30 7.26
CA ALA A 40 -6.56 17.13 7.07
C ALA A 40 -6.49 16.17 8.26
N ALA A 41 -5.30 15.99 8.85
CA ALA A 41 -5.13 15.18 10.06
C ALA A 41 -5.88 15.80 11.25
N GLU A 42 -5.75 17.11 11.47
CA GLU A 42 -6.48 17.84 12.52
C GLU A 42 -8.00 17.76 12.31
N ALA A 43 -8.48 17.95 11.08
CA ALA A 43 -9.90 17.86 10.75
C ALA A 43 -10.47 16.45 10.95
N LEU A 44 -9.70 15.41 10.60
CA LEU A 44 -10.09 14.02 10.83
C LEU A 44 -10.13 13.68 12.32
N ALA A 45 -9.20 14.23 13.12
CA ALA A 45 -9.21 14.07 14.56
C ALA A 45 -10.42 14.80 15.19
N ALA A 46 -10.66 16.06 14.82
CA ALA A 46 -11.77 16.86 15.34
C ALA A 46 -13.15 16.27 15.02
N SER A 47 -13.27 15.52 13.91
CA SER A 47 -14.50 14.85 13.49
C SER A 47 -14.63 13.41 13.97
N ASN A 48 -13.65 12.86 14.72
CA ASN A 48 -13.53 11.43 15.01
C ASN A 48 -13.60 10.55 13.73
N GLY A 49 -13.23 11.11 12.57
CA GLY A 49 -13.33 10.49 11.26
C GLY A 49 -12.08 9.71 10.85
N ALA A 50 -11.01 9.78 11.64
CA ALA A 50 -9.70 9.20 11.30
C ALA A 50 -9.78 7.69 11.01
N ASP A 51 -10.41 6.91 11.88
CA ASP A 51 -10.48 5.46 11.72
C ASP A 51 -11.39 5.05 10.56
N ALA A 52 -12.51 5.75 10.37
CA ALA A 52 -13.36 5.57 9.21
C ALA A 52 -12.66 5.92 7.88
N ALA A 53 -11.77 6.92 7.89
CA ALA A 53 -10.96 7.25 6.72
C ALA A 53 -9.87 6.19 6.44
N LYS A 54 -9.14 5.74 7.47
CA LYS A 54 -8.16 4.66 7.36
C LYS A 54 -8.78 3.37 6.85
N ARG A 55 -9.96 2.98 7.36
CA ARG A 55 -10.68 1.79 6.90
C ARG A 55 -11.07 1.89 5.42
N ARG A 56 -11.66 3.01 5.00
CA ARG A 56 -12.02 3.23 3.58
C ARG A 56 -10.80 3.20 2.66
N HIS A 57 -9.67 3.73 3.12
CA HIS A 57 -8.40 3.67 2.40
C HIS A 57 -7.90 2.23 2.27
N ALA A 58 -7.91 1.46 3.36
CA ALA A 58 -7.54 0.04 3.33
C ALA A 58 -8.45 -0.76 2.38
N GLU A 59 -9.77 -0.59 2.47
CA GLU A 59 -10.73 -1.25 1.57
C GLU A 59 -10.53 -0.87 0.09
N HIS A 60 -10.17 0.39 -0.19
CA HIS A 60 -9.87 0.82 -1.55
C HIS A 60 -8.64 0.10 -2.11
N PHE A 61 -7.55 0.07 -1.34
CA PHE A 61 -6.30 -0.53 -1.78
C PHE A 61 -6.32 -2.06 -1.76
N HIS A 62 -7.11 -2.68 -0.89
CA HIS A 62 -7.43 -4.10 -0.97
C HIS A 62 -8.08 -4.43 -2.33
N ARG A 63 -9.15 -3.72 -2.72
CA ARG A 63 -9.77 -3.90 -4.04
C ARG A 63 -8.79 -3.64 -5.19
N PHE A 64 -7.90 -2.66 -5.04
CA PHE A 64 -6.86 -2.38 -6.02
C PHE A 64 -5.89 -3.56 -6.19
N ILE A 65 -5.42 -4.16 -5.09
CA ILE A 65 -4.58 -5.36 -5.13
C ILE A 65 -5.32 -6.51 -5.81
N GLN A 66 -6.58 -6.76 -5.47
CA GLN A 66 -7.37 -7.83 -6.09
C GLN A 66 -7.49 -7.67 -7.63
N GLN A 67 -7.58 -6.44 -8.12
CA GLN A 67 -7.62 -6.15 -9.57
C GLN A 67 -6.25 -6.35 -10.26
N HIS A 68 -5.17 -6.20 -9.51
CA HIS A 68 -3.78 -6.26 -9.99
C HIS A 68 -3.04 -7.46 -9.41
N ASP A 69 -3.76 -8.50 -9.01
CA ASP A 69 -3.20 -9.68 -8.36
C ASP A 69 -2.15 -10.35 -9.27
N VAL A 70 -0.95 -10.56 -8.74
CA VAL A 70 0.18 -11.18 -9.45
C VAL A 70 0.43 -12.61 -9.00
N THR A 71 -0.39 -13.16 -8.12
CA THR A 71 -0.31 -14.54 -7.66
C THR A 71 -0.84 -15.53 -8.71
N ALA A 72 -1.87 -15.12 -9.46
CA ALA A 72 -2.39 -15.87 -10.59
C ALA A 72 -1.62 -15.51 -11.86
N GLY A 73 -1.26 -16.51 -12.68
CA GLY A 73 -0.63 -16.29 -13.98
C GLY A 73 -1.52 -15.44 -14.87
N SER A 74 -1.20 -14.15 -15.00
CA SER A 74 -1.97 -13.20 -15.79
C SER A 74 -1.29 -12.91 -17.14
N GLN A 75 -2.10 -12.63 -18.16
CA GLN A 75 -1.60 -12.28 -19.49
C GLN A 75 -0.92 -10.90 -19.53
N ASP A 76 -1.20 -10.03 -18.55
CA ASP A 76 -0.60 -8.68 -18.40
C ASP A 76 0.12 -8.54 -17.06
N LEU A 77 1.09 -9.41 -16.81
CA LEU A 77 1.89 -9.36 -15.58
C LEU A 77 2.68 -8.05 -15.48
N VAL A 78 3.21 -7.53 -16.59
CA VAL A 78 4.01 -6.31 -16.61
C VAL A 78 3.16 -5.10 -16.19
N GLY A 79 1.99 -4.90 -16.79
CA GLY A 79 1.11 -3.79 -16.45
C GLY A 79 0.61 -3.83 -15.00
N ARG A 80 0.34 -5.04 -14.46
CA ARG A 80 -0.03 -5.21 -13.05
C ARG A 80 1.12 -4.85 -12.10
N LEU A 81 2.32 -5.32 -12.39
CA LEU A 81 3.48 -4.99 -11.57
C LEU A 81 3.79 -3.48 -11.63
N ASP A 82 3.60 -2.81 -12.77
CA ASP A 82 3.77 -1.35 -12.87
C ASP A 82 2.68 -0.59 -12.10
N ALA A 83 1.46 -1.12 -12.07
CA ALA A 83 0.38 -0.54 -11.27
C ALA A 83 0.66 -0.64 -9.77
N LEU A 84 1.13 -1.79 -9.30
CA LEU A 84 1.54 -1.99 -7.91
C LEU A 84 2.73 -1.09 -7.53
N ASP A 85 3.74 -0.98 -8.40
CA ASP A 85 4.93 -0.14 -8.17
C ASP A 85 4.56 1.33 -7.98
N ARG A 86 3.63 1.83 -8.82
CA ARG A 86 3.15 3.20 -8.67
C ARG A 86 2.51 3.45 -7.30
N GLU A 87 1.81 2.47 -6.74
CA GLU A 87 1.03 2.63 -5.52
C GLU A 87 1.70 2.09 -4.26
N ILE A 88 2.97 1.69 -4.31
CA ILE A 88 3.62 0.95 -3.22
C ILE A 88 3.60 1.69 -1.87
N ASP A 89 3.77 3.02 -1.87
CA ASP A 89 3.70 3.84 -0.66
C ASP A 89 2.29 3.83 -0.05
N ASN A 90 1.26 3.94 -0.90
CA ASN A 90 -0.13 3.93 -0.47
C ASN A 90 -0.55 2.54 0.02
N LEU A 91 -0.08 1.49 -0.67
CA LEU A 91 -0.27 0.10 -0.26
C LEU A 91 0.35 -0.16 1.12
N GLY A 92 1.56 0.34 1.38
CA GLY A 92 2.20 0.26 2.69
C GLY A 92 1.39 0.92 3.80
N VAL A 93 0.87 2.12 3.54
CA VAL A 93 -0.03 2.81 4.48
C VAL A 93 -1.33 2.02 4.71
N ALA A 94 -1.91 1.44 3.64
CA ALA A 94 -3.13 0.63 3.73
C ALA A 94 -2.93 -0.62 4.60
N LEU A 95 -1.87 -1.40 4.35
CA LEU A 95 -1.61 -2.64 5.08
C LEU A 95 -1.23 -2.38 6.55
N ARG A 96 -0.43 -1.34 6.85
CA ARG A 96 -0.15 -0.96 8.25
C ARG A 96 -1.42 -0.57 9.00
N ASN A 97 -2.32 0.17 8.36
CA ASN A 97 -3.61 0.52 8.96
C ASN A 97 -4.52 -0.69 9.12
N ALA A 98 -4.53 -1.62 8.15
CA ALA A 98 -5.27 -2.88 8.24
C ALA A 98 -4.78 -3.74 9.42
N ALA A 99 -3.46 -3.86 9.59
CA ALA A 99 -2.82 -4.54 10.71
C ALA A 99 -3.18 -3.91 12.05
N ALA A 100 -3.09 -2.59 12.17
CA ALA A 100 -3.41 -1.89 13.43
C ALA A 100 -4.92 -1.91 13.77
N SER A 101 -5.79 -2.03 12.77
CA SER A 101 -7.26 -1.95 12.94
C SER A 101 -7.96 -3.31 12.94
N GLY A 102 -7.22 -4.40 12.85
CA GLY A 102 -7.76 -5.76 12.87
C GLY A 102 -8.48 -6.22 11.61
N LEU A 103 -8.12 -5.65 10.46
CA LEU A 103 -8.65 -6.08 9.15
C LEU A 103 -7.85 -7.29 8.63
N TRP A 104 -7.87 -8.39 9.39
CA TRP A 104 -6.97 -9.54 9.21
C TRP A 104 -7.12 -10.25 7.89
N GLU A 105 -8.35 -10.38 7.39
CA GLU A 105 -8.62 -11.05 6.12
C GLU A 105 -7.98 -10.30 4.94
N MET A 106 -8.16 -8.98 4.89
CA MET A 106 -7.52 -8.14 3.86
C MET A 106 -6.00 -8.22 3.96
N LEU A 107 -5.46 -8.11 5.17
CA LEU A 107 -4.01 -8.18 5.39
C LEU A 107 -3.42 -9.50 4.92
N ARG A 108 -4.09 -10.63 5.20
CA ARG A 108 -3.67 -11.96 4.78
C ARG A 108 -3.56 -12.06 3.26
N ASP A 109 -4.62 -11.67 2.55
CA ASP A 109 -4.71 -11.83 1.10
C ASP A 109 -3.73 -10.89 0.38
N ASP A 110 -3.62 -9.66 0.87
CA ASP A 110 -2.79 -8.62 0.27
C ASP A 110 -1.29 -8.88 0.48
N ALA A 111 -0.88 -9.44 1.63
CA ALA A 111 0.51 -9.72 1.95
C ALA A 111 1.17 -10.71 0.97
N LEU A 112 0.45 -11.77 0.57
CA LEU A 112 0.97 -12.76 -0.37
C LEU A 112 1.18 -12.18 -1.76
N CYS A 113 0.22 -11.39 -2.26
CA CYS A 113 0.35 -10.70 -3.54
C CYS A 113 1.58 -9.77 -3.54
N LEU A 114 1.77 -8.99 -2.48
CA LEU A 114 2.92 -8.09 -2.37
C LEU A 114 4.25 -8.84 -2.21
N GLY A 115 4.26 -10.00 -1.53
CA GLY A 115 5.46 -10.84 -1.43
C GLY A 115 5.93 -11.35 -2.79
N ILE A 116 4.99 -11.77 -3.64
CA ILE A 116 5.27 -12.17 -5.03
C ILE A 116 5.69 -10.97 -5.88
N TYR A 117 5.02 -9.83 -5.76
CA TYR A 117 5.40 -8.58 -6.42
C TYR A 117 6.86 -8.21 -6.15
N PHE A 118 7.27 -8.12 -4.89
CA PHE A 118 8.64 -7.76 -4.52
C PHE A 118 9.67 -8.77 -5.03
N THR A 119 9.27 -10.04 -5.05
CA THR A 119 10.06 -11.13 -5.61
C THR A 119 10.25 -11.01 -7.13
N LEU A 120 9.26 -10.49 -7.85
CA LEU A 120 9.38 -10.29 -9.30
C LEU A 120 10.15 -9.00 -9.63
N ARG A 121 9.99 -7.94 -8.83
CA ARG A 121 10.70 -6.65 -8.97
C ARG A 121 12.14 -6.64 -8.43
N ARG A 122 12.56 -7.70 -7.73
CA ARG A 122 13.91 -7.86 -7.15
C ARG A 122 14.29 -6.81 -6.11
N SER A 123 13.33 -6.33 -5.32
CA SER A 123 13.55 -5.30 -4.29
C SER A 123 13.56 -5.87 -2.87
N ALA A 124 14.47 -6.81 -2.61
CA ALA A 124 14.46 -7.60 -1.37
C ALA A 124 14.66 -6.77 -0.09
N ALA A 125 15.64 -5.85 -0.07
CA ALA A 125 15.92 -5.03 1.10
C ALA A 125 14.74 -4.12 1.48
N PHE A 126 14.11 -3.50 0.48
CA PHE A 126 12.92 -2.68 0.69
C PHE A 126 11.74 -3.54 1.17
N ALA A 127 11.55 -4.73 0.59
CA ALA A 127 10.49 -5.63 0.96
C ALA A 127 10.61 -6.12 2.42
N THR A 128 11.82 -6.38 2.91
CA THR A 128 12.05 -6.71 4.32
C THR A 128 11.56 -5.59 5.23
N ILE A 129 12.01 -4.35 4.99
CA ILE A 129 11.59 -3.18 5.77
C ILE A 129 10.07 -3.02 5.71
N PHE A 130 9.50 -3.14 4.52
CA PHE A 130 8.06 -3.01 4.28
C PHE A 130 7.24 -3.99 5.12
N PHE A 131 7.60 -5.28 5.12
CA PHE A 131 6.87 -6.29 5.88
C PHE A 131 7.17 -6.23 7.39
N ASP A 132 8.37 -5.81 7.80
CA ASP A 132 8.69 -5.59 9.23
C ASP A 132 7.83 -4.46 9.83
N GLU A 133 7.61 -3.39 9.09
CA GLU A 133 6.72 -2.31 9.52
C GLU A 133 5.27 -2.77 9.65
N ILE A 134 4.79 -3.61 8.71
CA ILE A 134 3.46 -4.21 8.79
C ILE A 134 3.35 -5.13 10.00
N ARG A 135 4.35 -5.99 10.20
CA ARG A 135 4.40 -6.95 11.31
C ARG A 135 4.40 -6.23 12.66
N SER A 136 5.12 -5.11 12.76
CA SER A 136 5.21 -4.26 13.96
C SER A 136 3.92 -3.50 14.26
N ALA A 137 3.03 -3.31 13.28
CA ALA A 137 1.74 -2.67 13.47
C ALA A 137 0.66 -3.61 14.04
N ILE A 138 0.92 -4.93 14.09
CA ILE A 138 0.00 -5.91 14.70
C ILE A 138 0.09 -5.78 16.23
N PRO A 139 -1.05 -5.65 16.96
CA PRO A 139 -1.06 -5.57 18.42
C PRO A 139 -0.37 -6.76 19.11
N VAL A 140 0.25 -6.51 20.27
CA VAL A 140 0.84 -7.53 21.14
C VAL A 140 0.18 -7.46 22.52
N PRO A 141 -0.43 -8.55 23.05
CA PRO A 141 -0.59 -9.86 22.39
C PRO A 141 -1.51 -9.77 21.16
N ALA A 142 -1.19 -10.56 20.14
CA ALA A 142 -2.01 -10.64 18.93
C ALA A 142 -3.27 -11.45 19.23
N PRO A 143 -4.44 -11.03 18.73
CA PRO A 143 -5.67 -11.81 18.86
C PRO A 143 -5.60 -13.07 17.98
N ASP A 144 -6.31 -14.13 18.35
CA ASP A 144 -6.27 -15.42 17.64
C ASP A 144 -6.69 -15.29 16.16
N GLU A 145 -7.61 -14.38 15.86
CA GLU A 145 -8.07 -14.10 14.50
C GLU A 145 -6.96 -13.53 13.60
N ALA A 146 -5.89 -12.96 14.17
CA ALA A 146 -4.75 -12.45 13.43
C ALA A 146 -3.78 -13.53 12.95
N ALA A 147 -3.89 -14.78 13.45
CA ALA A 147 -2.90 -15.83 13.21
C ALA A 147 -2.64 -16.10 11.72
N ALA A 148 -3.71 -16.17 10.91
CA ALA A 148 -3.58 -16.40 9.47
C ALA A 148 -2.92 -15.22 8.75
N ALA A 149 -3.20 -13.99 9.17
CA ALA A 149 -2.59 -12.79 8.59
C ALA A 149 -1.10 -12.68 8.95
N ILE A 150 -0.75 -12.99 10.20
CA ILE A 150 0.64 -13.08 10.66
C ILE A 150 1.40 -14.12 9.80
N ALA A 151 0.85 -15.32 9.66
CA ALA A 151 1.47 -16.37 8.85
C ALA A 151 1.67 -15.95 7.38
N ALA A 152 0.74 -15.19 6.80
CA ALA A 152 0.87 -14.68 5.44
C ALA A 152 1.98 -13.62 5.30
N VAL A 153 2.10 -12.71 6.26
CA VAL A 153 3.19 -11.72 6.32
C VAL A 153 4.54 -12.42 6.47
N ASP A 154 4.64 -13.34 7.43
CA ASP A 154 5.86 -14.10 7.69
C ASP A 154 6.25 -14.97 6.47
N LEU A 155 5.26 -15.55 5.77
CA LEU A 155 5.48 -16.30 4.52
C LEU A 155 5.98 -15.39 3.39
N ALA A 156 5.40 -14.20 3.22
CA ALA A 156 5.86 -13.24 2.22
C ALA A 156 7.33 -12.85 2.45
N GLN A 157 7.72 -12.65 3.71
CA GLN A 157 9.12 -12.41 4.09
C GLN A 157 10.02 -13.62 3.81
N ALA A 158 9.57 -14.83 4.13
CA ALA A 158 10.35 -16.06 3.91
C ALA A 158 10.57 -16.35 2.42
N VAL A 159 9.59 -16.10 1.56
CA VAL A 159 9.73 -16.25 0.09
C VAL A 159 10.82 -15.32 -0.45
N LEU A 160 10.88 -14.08 0.05
CA LEU A 160 11.91 -13.11 -0.31
C LEU A 160 13.29 -13.56 0.17
N HIS A 161 13.39 -14.00 1.43
CA HIS A 161 14.63 -14.49 2.00
C HIS A 161 15.15 -15.74 1.27
N ASN A 162 14.31 -16.72 0.95
CA ASN A 162 14.76 -17.92 0.22
C ASN A 162 15.26 -17.59 -1.20
N ARG A 163 14.66 -16.60 -1.87
CA ARG A 163 15.05 -16.22 -3.23
C ARG A 163 16.28 -15.32 -3.29
N TYR A 164 16.51 -14.49 -2.27
CA TYR A 164 17.59 -13.50 -2.26
C TYR A 164 18.62 -13.66 -1.14
N GLY A 165 18.39 -14.54 -0.17
CA GLY A 165 19.26 -14.75 1.00
C GLY A 165 20.65 -15.22 0.64
N HIS A 166 20.81 -15.92 -0.49
CA HIS A 166 22.13 -16.28 -1.04
C HIS A 166 22.93 -15.08 -1.56
N TYR A 167 22.31 -13.92 -1.79
CA TYR A 167 22.95 -12.70 -2.29
C TYR A 167 23.27 -11.67 -1.20
N LEU A 168 22.72 -11.81 0.02
CA LEU A 168 22.96 -10.90 1.14
C LEU A 168 24.07 -11.35 2.10
N ALA A 169 24.63 -12.55 1.87
CA ALA A 169 25.72 -13.12 2.67
C ALA A 169 27.11 -12.98 2.01
N ALA A 170 27.23 -12.16 0.96
CA ALA A 170 28.47 -11.82 0.25
C ALA A 170 28.75 -10.32 0.37
#